data_AF-A0A1C4ZJ72-F1
#
_entry.id   AF-A0A1C4ZJ72-F1
#
_cell.length_a   1.000
_cell.length_b   1.000
_cell.length_c   1.000
_cell.angle_alpha   90.00
_cell.angle_beta   90.00
_cell.angle_gamma   90.00
#
_symmetry.space_group_name_H-M   'P 1'
#
loop_
_entity.id
_entity.type
_entity.pdbx_description
1 polymer ?
#
loop_
_entity_poly.entity_id
_entity_poly.type
_entity_poly.pdbx_seq_one_letter_code
_entity_poly.pdbx_strand_id
1 'polypeptide(L)'
;MVADGKGGTHAVSPPKYPPGRFLTPILGTAAETGLDRPSLGLDRLGFLEVAVSRSSQHRGFLEFESINAAGTEWIDAAGTGSIEAAAGPSRSARGPVGRGWLSLAPVPEGHTIHRLAARHAELFAGDKLHAASPQGRFAEGAARLSGTVLEGTEAYGKHLLHHYAGELTLHVHLGLYGKFTDGPAEPPEPVGQVRLRLASDRDWLDLRGPTACELLTPPEVAALRDRLGPDPLRADADPERAYARIARSPTPLAALLLDQSVVAGTGLIFVTEALFRAGLPPTMPGRQLTRTGWDALWGDLVGLMRLAVEQGRIDTVRDTHLPEAMGRPARVDRHGGEVYVYRRPGAPCHVCGTEVSRGELAGRNLYWCRTCQAG
;
A
#
# COMPACT_ATOMS: atom_id res chain seq x y z
N MET A 1 57.01 -49.47 3.82
CA MET A 1 57.19 -47.99 3.92
C MET A 1 55.91 -47.39 3.37
N VAL A 2 54.85 -47.20 4.17
CA VAL A 2 54.60 -46.20 5.23
C VAL A 2 54.26 -44.80 4.67
N ALA A 3 53.11 -44.31 5.17
CA ALA A 3 52.65 -42.92 5.30
C ALA A 3 52.06 -42.23 4.05
N ASP A 4 51.08 -41.33 4.15
CA ASP A 4 50.00 -41.04 5.10
C ASP A 4 49.21 -39.85 4.52
N GLY A 5 47.92 -39.77 4.84
CA GLY A 5 47.11 -38.55 5.05
C GLY A 5 47.16 -37.35 4.08
N LYS A 6 45.97 -36.94 3.58
CA LYS A 6 45.07 -35.97 4.27
C LYS A 6 43.99 -35.46 3.31
N GLY A 7 42.74 -35.61 3.73
CA GLY A 7 41.60 -34.89 3.16
C GLY A 7 41.59 -33.43 3.57
N GLY A 8 41.19 -32.56 2.65
CA GLY A 8 40.89 -31.16 2.88
C GLY A 8 39.44 -30.89 2.49
N THR A 9 38.57 -30.84 3.50
CA THR A 9 37.22 -30.27 3.37
C THR A 9 37.34 -28.75 3.42
N HIS A 10 37.01 -28.08 2.32
CA HIS A 10 36.86 -26.63 2.32
C HIS A 10 35.52 -26.27 2.97
N ALA A 11 35.56 -25.93 4.25
CA ALA A 11 34.45 -25.29 4.95
C ALA A 11 34.32 -23.84 4.43
N VAL A 12 33.28 -23.57 3.65
CA VAL A 12 32.87 -22.20 3.32
C VAL A 12 32.15 -21.64 4.54
N SER A 13 32.74 -20.64 5.17
CA SER A 13 32.09 -19.90 6.26
C SER A 13 30.93 -19.07 5.71
N PRO A 14 29.75 -19.03 6.37
CA PRO A 14 28.67 -18.13 5.98
C PRO A 14 29.08 -16.66 6.23
N PRO A 15 28.56 -15.71 5.44
CA PRO A 15 28.86 -14.30 5.63
C PRO A 15 28.32 -13.82 6.99
N LYS A 16 29.21 -13.26 7.81
CA LYS A 16 28.86 -12.54 9.03
C LYS A 16 28.21 -11.21 8.64
N TYR A 17 26.92 -11.07 8.85
CA TYR A 17 26.27 -9.76 8.81
C TYR A 17 26.76 -8.91 10.00
N PRO A 18 27.26 -7.69 9.79
CA PRO A 18 27.58 -6.80 10.90
C PRO A 18 26.29 -6.35 11.60
N PRO A 19 26.25 -6.27 12.94
CA PRO A 19 25.11 -5.70 13.65
C PRO A 19 24.95 -4.23 13.26
N GLY A 20 23.77 -3.88 12.73
CA GLY A 20 23.40 -2.50 12.45
C GLY A 20 23.45 -1.67 13.73
N ARG A 21 24.27 -0.61 13.72
CA ARG A 21 24.25 0.43 14.74
C ARG A 21 22.92 1.17 14.65
N PHE A 22 22.08 1.03 15.67
CA PHE A 22 20.94 1.90 15.90
C PHE A 22 21.44 3.29 16.32
N LEU A 23 21.18 4.30 15.49
CA LEU A 23 21.35 5.69 15.89
C LEU A 23 20.15 6.08 16.76
N THR A 24 20.42 6.29 18.05
CA THR A 24 19.48 6.90 19.00
C THR A 24 19.41 8.40 18.71
N PRO A 25 18.22 9.03 18.71
CA PRO A 25 18.14 10.48 18.60
C PRO A 25 18.61 11.11 19.92
N ILE A 26 19.64 11.96 19.84
CA ILE A 26 20.07 12.83 20.93
C ILE A 26 18.99 13.89 21.12
N LEU A 27 18.37 13.90 22.30
CA LEU A 27 17.56 15.01 22.79
C LEU A 27 18.47 16.24 22.94
N GLY A 28 18.40 17.15 21.97
CA GLY A 28 19.01 18.47 22.06
C GLY A 28 18.23 19.35 23.03
N THR A 29 18.85 19.67 24.16
CA THR A 29 18.43 20.74 25.06
C THR A 29 18.49 22.08 24.32
N ALA A 30 17.34 22.75 24.20
CA ALA A 30 17.28 24.11 23.68
C ALA A 30 17.93 25.07 24.67
N ALA A 31 19.00 25.72 24.23
CA ALA A 31 19.64 26.81 24.93
C ALA A 31 18.78 28.08 24.83
N GLU A 32 18.63 28.74 25.98
CA GLU A 32 18.01 30.04 26.17
C GLU A 32 18.70 31.09 25.30
N THR A 33 17.93 31.80 24.47
CA THR A 33 18.25 33.16 24.07
C THR A 33 16.96 33.96 24.08
N GLY A 34 16.88 34.89 25.04
CA GLY A 34 15.78 35.82 25.16
C GLY A 34 15.81 36.86 24.06
N LEU A 35 14.63 37.27 23.61
CA LEU A 35 14.35 38.60 23.08
C LEU A 35 12.83 38.81 23.02
N ASP A 36 12.41 39.79 23.83
CA ASP A 36 11.22 40.64 23.82
C ASP A 36 9.89 40.18 23.21
N ARG A 37 8.90 40.16 24.12
CA ARG A 37 7.46 40.30 23.85
C ARG A 37 7.10 41.77 23.62
N PRO A 38 6.07 42.03 22.80
CA PRO A 38 5.08 43.03 23.18
C PRO A 38 3.68 42.44 23.29
N SER A 39 3.00 42.91 24.32
CA SER A 39 1.62 42.68 24.73
C SER A 39 0.59 43.39 23.86
N LEU A 40 -0.37 42.65 23.31
CA LEU A 40 -1.71 43.12 22.92
C LEU A 40 -2.64 41.90 23.16
N GLY A 41 -3.55 41.92 24.12
CA GLY A 41 -4.81 42.67 24.06
C GLY A 41 -5.94 41.67 23.85
N LEU A 42 -6.37 41.02 24.94
CA LEU A 42 -7.63 40.27 25.01
C LEU A 42 -8.78 41.25 24.83
N ASP A 43 -9.64 41.03 23.83
CA ASP A 43 -11.08 41.25 23.98
C ASP A 43 -11.89 40.75 22.77
N ARG A 44 -13.07 40.19 23.11
CA ARG A 44 -14.27 39.93 22.29
C ARG A 44 -14.41 38.61 21.53
N LEU A 45 -15.01 37.68 22.28
CA LEU A 45 -16.08 36.75 21.90
C LEU A 45 -16.92 37.20 20.68
N GLY A 46 -17.13 36.26 19.76
CA GLY A 46 -18.11 36.33 18.68
C GLY A 46 -18.31 34.95 18.06
N PHE A 47 -19.14 34.11 18.68
CA PHE A 47 -19.65 32.88 18.07
C PHE A 47 -20.68 33.27 17.00
N LEU A 48 -20.42 32.95 15.74
CA LEU A 48 -21.41 33.04 14.67
C LEU A 48 -22.07 31.67 14.52
N GLU A 49 -23.24 31.52 15.12
CA GLU A 49 -24.13 30.39 14.99
C GLU A 49 -24.92 30.56 13.67
N VAL A 50 -24.60 29.77 12.65
CA VAL A 50 -25.37 29.75 11.39
C VAL A 50 -26.52 28.77 11.56
N ALA A 51 -27.70 29.31 11.85
CA ALA A 51 -28.97 28.61 11.79
C ALA A 51 -29.34 28.32 10.33
N VAL A 52 -29.45 27.04 9.94
CA VAL A 52 -30.07 26.63 8.68
C VAL A 52 -31.52 26.25 8.95
N SER A 53 -32.41 27.15 8.52
CA SER A 53 -33.87 26.99 8.50
C SER A 53 -34.31 25.90 7.53
N ARG A 54 -35.28 25.07 7.96
CA ARG A 54 -36.01 24.10 7.13
C ARG A 54 -37.31 24.71 6.61
N SER A 55 -37.44 24.78 5.30
CA SER A 55 -38.69 24.77 4.49
C SER A 55 -38.25 24.78 3.03
N SER A 56 -38.87 24.17 2.02
CA SER A 56 -40.00 23.26 1.86
C SER A 56 -40.01 22.91 0.36
N GLN A 57 -40.25 21.64 0.03
CA GLN A 57 -40.94 21.16 -1.19
C GLN A 57 -40.64 21.85 -2.55
N HIS A 58 -39.98 21.12 -3.45
CA HIS A 58 -40.54 20.91 -4.79
C HIS A 58 -40.09 19.55 -5.36
N ARG A 59 -41.10 18.82 -5.85
CA ARG A 59 -41.00 17.53 -6.53
C ARG A 59 -40.48 17.72 -7.96
N GLY A 60 -39.61 16.81 -8.39
CA GLY A 60 -39.27 16.57 -9.79
C GLY A 60 -38.71 15.15 -9.96
N PHE A 61 -39.58 14.19 -10.26
CA PHE A 61 -39.27 12.93 -10.95
C PHE A 61 -38.95 13.28 -12.43
N LEU A 62 -38.16 12.59 -13.26
CA LEU A 62 -37.96 11.16 -13.60
C LEU A 62 -36.47 11.04 -14.07
N GLU A 63 -35.79 9.90 -14.21
CA GLU A 63 -36.17 8.66 -14.88
C GLU A 63 -35.04 7.62 -14.63
N PHE A 64 -35.39 6.41 -14.19
CA PHE A 64 -34.50 5.24 -14.18
C PHE A 64 -35.19 4.18 -15.05
N GLU A 65 -34.52 3.76 -16.12
CA GLU A 65 -34.97 2.64 -16.94
C GLU A 65 -34.78 1.32 -16.16
N SER A 66 -35.90 0.64 -15.92
CA SER A 66 -35.92 -0.75 -15.44
C SER A 66 -36.69 -1.61 -16.43
N ILE A 67 -36.04 -2.70 -16.80
CA ILE A 67 -36.50 -3.76 -17.70
C ILE A 67 -37.61 -4.57 -16.99
N ASN A 68 -38.77 -4.69 -17.66
CA ASN A 68 -39.90 -5.61 -17.41
C ASN A 68 -39.43 -7.08 -17.31
N ALA A 69 -40.12 -8.05 -16.71
CA ALA A 69 -41.36 -8.20 -15.95
C ALA A 69 -41.43 -9.70 -15.56
N ALA A 70 -42.12 -10.04 -14.46
CA ALA A 70 -43.15 -11.09 -14.39
C ALA A 70 -43.36 -11.66 -12.97
N GLY A 71 -44.63 -11.68 -12.54
CA GLY A 71 -45.22 -12.70 -11.64
C GLY A 71 -45.45 -12.27 -10.19
N THR A 72 -46.65 -11.76 -9.87
CA THR A 72 -47.68 -12.38 -8.96
C THR A 72 -47.18 -12.74 -7.55
N GLU A 73 -47.78 -12.35 -6.42
CA GLU A 73 -49.20 -12.23 -6.05
C GLU A 73 -49.30 -11.53 -4.67
N TRP A 74 -50.43 -10.89 -4.37
CA TRP A 74 -50.73 -10.18 -3.11
C TRP A 74 -51.47 -11.08 -2.12
N ILE A 75 -51.12 -11.05 -0.83
CA ILE A 75 -52.06 -11.23 0.30
C ILE A 75 -51.61 -10.35 1.49
N ASP A 76 -52.50 -9.47 1.94
CA ASP A 76 -52.43 -8.69 3.18
C ASP A 76 -52.75 -9.55 4.42
N ALA A 77 -52.09 -9.28 5.54
CA ALA A 77 -52.70 -9.46 6.86
C ALA A 77 -52.04 -8.55 7.91
N ALA A 78 -52.88 -7.71 8.51
CA ALA A 78 -52.58 -6.78 9.60
C ALA A 78 -52.17 -7.50 10.90
N GLY A 79 -51.35 -6.81 11.71
CA GLY A 79 -51.01 -7.23 13.07
C GLY A 79 -50.45 -6.07 13.87
N THR A 80 -51.33 -5.34 14.54
CA THR A 80 -51.03 -4.29 15.53
C THR A 80 -50.34 -4.86 16.77
N GLY A 81 -49.24 -4.25 17.20
CA GLY A 81 -48.58 -4.59 18.46
C GLY A 81 -47.75 -3.43 19.00
N SER A 82 -48.37 -2.64 19.88
CA SER A 82 -47.74 -1.59 20.69
C SER A 82 -46.84 -2.21 21.77
N ILE A 83 -45.62 -1.71 21.94
CA ILE A 83 -44.84 -1.95 23.17
C ILE A 83 -44.05 -0.70 23.55
N GLU A 84 -44.15 -0.38 24.84
CA GLU A 84 -43.77 0.85 25.51
C GLU A 84 -42.25 1.06 25.62
N ALA A 85 -41.85 2.33 25.65
CA ALA A 85 -40.50 2.78 25.92
C ALA A 85 -40.25 2.89 27.43
N ALA A 86 -39.15 2.31 27.91
CA ALA A 86 -38.60 2.56 29.25
C ALA A 86 -37.11 2.92 29.16
N ALA A 87 -36.71 3.96 29.89
CA ALA A 87 -35.39 4.56 29.85
C ALA A 87 -34.55 4.26 31.11
N GLY A 88 -33.28 3.88 30.90
CA GLY A 88 -32.09 4.12 31.75
C GLY A 88 -31.76 3.14 32.88
N PRO A 89 -30.51 3.12 33.44
CA PRO A 89 -29.38 4.02 33.17
C PRO A 89 -28.03 3.34 32.80
N SER A 90 -27.10 4.24 32.47
CA SER A 90 -25.72 4.14 32.02
C SER A 90 -24.73 3.34 32.86
N ARG A 91 -23.73 2.75 32.20
CA ARG A 91 -22.27 2.89 32.47
C ARG A 91 -21.47 2.35 31.28
N SER A 92 -20.99 3.24 30.41
CA SER A 92 -20.04 2.90 29.34
C SER A 92 -18.61 3.19 29.79
N ALA A 93 -17.83 2.14 30.00
CA ALA A 93 -16.38 2.23 30.00
C ALA A 93 -15.92 2.09 28.53
N ARG A 94 -15.71 3.22 27.86
CA ARG A 94 -15.12 3.25 26.52
C ARG A 94 -13.61 3.02 26.65
N GLY A 95 -13.17 1.78 26.45
CA GLY A 95 -11.79 1.47 26.10
C GLY A 95 -11.43 2.05 24.72
N PRO A 96 -10.13 2.23 24.42
CA PRO A 96 -9.71 2.84 23.17
C PRO A 96 -10.15 1.96 21.99
N VAL A 97 -11.02 2.53 21.16
CA VAL A 97 -11.47 1.92 19.91
C VAL A 97 -10.22 1.70 19.05
N GLY A 98 -9.93 0.42 18.74
CA GLY A 98 -8.84 0.05 17.86
C GLY A 98 -8.91 0.88 16.57
N ARG A 99 -7.79 1.43 16.15
CA ARG A 99 -7.65 2.11 14.85
C ARG A 99 -7.88 1.09 13.74
N GLY A 100 -9.15 0.85 13.42
CA GLY A 100 -9.58 0.01 12.33
C GLY A 100 -9.19 0.68 11.02
N TRP A 101 -8.14 0.17 10.38
CA TRP A 101 -7.85 0.44 8.98
C TRP A 101 -8.87 -0.29 8.10
N LEU A 102 -10.15 0.02 8.25
CA LEU A 102 -11.18 -0.34 7.28
C LEU A 102 -11.11 0.66 6.13
N SER A 103 -10.08 0.51 5.30
CA SER A 103 -10.09 1.09 3.96
C SER A 103 -9.99 -0.05 2.97
N LEU A 104 -10.93 -0.09 2.02
CA LEU A 104 -10.78 -0.82 0.77
C LEU A 104 -9.57 -0.21 0.05
N ALA A 105 -8.38 -0.64 0.46
CA ALA A 105 -7.13 -0.08 -0.01
C ALA A 105 -7.04 -0.20 -1.54
N PRO A 106 -6.39 0.77 -2.20
CA PRO A 106 -5.98 0.61 -3.59
C PRO A 106 -5.26 -0.72 -3.80
N VAL A 107 -5.27 -1.21 -5.06
CA VAL A 107 -4.48 -2.38 -5.47
C VAL A 107 -3.09 -2.29 -4.83
N PRO A 108 -2.70 -3.25 -3.96
CA PRO A 108 -1.42 -3.17 -3.26
C PRO A 108 -0.26 -3.01 -4.25
N GLU A 109 0.42 -1.86 -4.18
CA GLU A 109 1.70 -1.63 -4.85
C GLU A 109 2.83 -1.75 -3.82
N GLY A 110 4.09 -1.60 -4.24
CA GLY A 110 5.25 -1.86 -3.38
C GLY A 110 5.22 -1.10 -2.06
N HIS A 111 4.85 0.18 -2.07
CA HIS A 111 4.69 0.98 -0.86
C HIS A 111 3.77 0.34 0.20
N THR A 112 2.67 -0.29 -0.21
CA THR A 112 1.75 -0.99 0.68
C THR A 112 2.42 -2.20 1.31
N ILE A 113 3.18 -2.97 0.51
CA ILE A 113 3.87 -4.18 0.98
C ILE A 113 5.00 -3.84 1.93
N HIS A 114 5.76 -2.77 1.68
CA HIS A 114 6.79 -2.27 2.59
C HIS A 114 6.20 -1.80 3.93
N ARG A 115 5.05 -1.10 3.91
CA ARG A 115 4.33 -0.76 5.15
C ARG A 115 3.86 -2.00 5.91
N LEU A 116 3.33 -3.00 5.21
CA LEU A 116 2.90 -4.25 5.83
C LEU A 116 4.08 -5.03 6.42
N ALA A 117 5.23 -5.07 5.74
CA ALA A 117 6.44 -5.68 6.28
C ALA A 117 6.83 -5.00 7.61
N ALA A 118 6.95 -3.67 7.62
CA ALA A 118 7.27 -2.92 8.84
C ALA A 118 6.23 -3.17 9.96
N ARG A 119 4.93 -3.07 9.64
CA ARG A 119 3.84 -3.34 10.59
C ARG A 119 3.92 -4.75 11.17
N HIS A 120 4.17 -5.76 10.34
CA HIS A 120 4.21 -7.14 10.82
C HIS A 120 5.48 -7.43 11.65
N ALA A 121 6.59 -6.74 11.37
CA ALA A 121 7.76 -6.79 12.24
C ALA A 121 7.48 -6.17 13.60
N GLU A 122 6.81 -5.01 13.66
CA GLU A 122 6.39 -4.39 14.93
C GLU A 122 5.50 -5.31 15.76
N LEU A 123 4.59 -6.04 15.10
CA LEU A 123 3.64 -6.93 15.75
C LEU A 123 4.30 -8.22 16.28
N PHE A 124 5.25 -8.79 15.53
CA PHE A 124 5.60 -10.20 15.69
C PHE A 124 7.10 -10.53 15.69
N ALA A 125 8.00 -9.60 15.36
CA ALA A 125 9.43 -9.93 15.30
C ALA A 125 9.96 -10.33 16.68
N GLY A 126 10.62 -11.49 16.74
CA GLY A 126 11.12 -12.12 17.97
C GLY A 126 10.09 -12.99 18.70
N ASP A 127 8.81 -12.95 18.30
CA ASP A 127 7.76 -13.74 18.95
C ASP A 127 7.64 -15.13 18.32
N LYS A 128 7.30 -16.11 19.17
CA LYS A 128 6.84 -17.43 18.73
C LYS A 128 5.38 -17.33 18.32
N LEU A 129 5.06 -17.62 17.06
CA LEU A 129 3.71 -17.42 16.53
C LEU A 129 2.92 -18.72 16.49
N HIS A 130 1.65 -18.64 16.86
CA HIS A 130 0.66 -19.65 16.51
C HIS A 130 0.09 -19.34 15.13
N ALA A 131 0.19 -20.30 14.21
CA ALA A 131 -0.31 -20.17 12.85
C ALA A 131 -1.47 -21.14 12.60
N ALA A 132 -2.54 -20.64 12.00
CA ALA A 132 -3.72 -21.43 11.62
C ALA A 132 -4.20 -21.07 10.22
N SER A 133 -4.86 -21.99 9.53
CA SER A 133 -5.53 -21.73 8.25
C SER A 133 -7.01 -22.10 8.39
N PRO A 134 -7.87 -21.19 8.91
CA PRO A 134 -9.29 -21.50 9.11
C PRO A 134 -10.02 -21.97 7.85
N GLN A 135 -9.66 -21.44 6.67
CA GLN A 135 -10.19 -21.87 5.38
C GLN A 135 -9.61 -23.23 4.90
N GLY A 136 -8.62 -23.80 5.58
CA GLY A 136 -7.92 -25.03 5.19
C GLY A 136 -6.95 -24.92 4.00
N ARG A 137 -7.03 -23.87 3.18
CA ARG A 137 -6.22 -23.72 1.95
C ARG A 137 -4.72 -23.48 2.16
N PHE A 138 -4.27 -23.33 3.40
CA PHE A 138 -2.86 -23.24 3.78
C PHE A 138 -2.60 -24.07 5.06
N ALA A 139 -3.36 -25.14 5.29
CA ALA A 139 -3.28 -25.92 6.53
C ALA A 139 -1.89 -26.52 6.79
N GLU A 140 -1.27 -27.13 5.78
CA GLU A 140 0.06 -27.73 5.92
C GLU A 140 1.14 -26.67 6.21
N GLY A 141 1.07 -25.53 5.52
CA GLY A 141 1.99 -24.42 5.75
C GLY A 141 1.81 -23.80 7.13
N ALA A 142 0.57 -23.59 7.56
CA ALA A 142 0.27 -23.11 8.90
C ALA A 142 0.77 -24.07 9.99
N ALA A 143 0.61 -25.39 9.81
CA ALA A 143 1.12 -26.38 10.75
C ALA A 143 2.65 -26.33 10.90
N ARG A 144 3.38 -26.08 9.81
CA ARG A 144 4.84 -25.94 9.81
C ARG A 144 5.33 -24.62 10.40
N LEU A 145 4.55 -23.54 10.28
CA LEU A 145 4.84 -22.24 10.88
C LEU A 145 4.47 -22.18 12.37
N SER A 146 3.46 -22.92 12.79
CA SER A 146 2.95 -22.81 14.15
C SER A 146 4.02 -23.26 15.16
N GLY A 147 4.31 -22.38 16.10
CA GLY A 147 5.35 -22.56 17.10
C GLY A 147 6.76 -22.19 16.63
N THR A 148 6.95 -21.57 15.47
CA THR A 148 8.25 -21.01 15.07
C THR A 148 8.36 -19.53 15.44
N VAL A 149 9.60 -19.04 15.59
CA VAL A 149 9.87 -17.63 15.90
C VAL A 149 9.99 -16.86 14.59
N LEU A 150 9.28 -15.72 14.47
CA LEU A 150 9.47 -14.79 13.36
C LEU A 150 10.75 -13.97 13.61
N GLU A 151 11.79 -14.18 12.83
CA GLU A 151 13.07 -13.48 12.96
C GLU A 151 13.04 -12.09 12.31
N GLY A 152 12.25 -11.93 11.25
CA GLY A 152 12.10 -10.65 10.57
C GLY A 152 11.13 -10.71 9.40
N THR A 153 10.86 -9.54 8.85
CA THR A 153 10.01 -9.38 7.66
C THR A 153 10.73 -8.56 6.61
N GLU A 154 10.37 -8.79 5.36
CA GLU A 154 10.95 -8.11 4.21
C GLU A 154 9.89 -7.87 3.14
N ALA A 155 10.04 -6.78 2.41
CA ALA A 155 9.35 -6.55 1.15
C ALA A 155 10.35 -6.52 -0.01
N TYR A 156 9.99 -7.18 -1.11
CA TYR A 156 10.66 -7.04 -2.40
C TYR A 156 9.61 -6.84 -3.48
N GLY A 157 9.50 -5.61 -3.97
CA GLY A 157 8.43 -5.20 -4.87
C GLY A 157 7.06 -5.43 -4.24
N LYS A 158 6.26 -6.32 -4.84
CA LYS A 158 4.91 -6.68 -4.36
C LYS A 158 4.86 -8.00 -3.59
N HIS A 159 6.02 -8.49 -3.16
CA HIS A 159 6.18 -9.73 -2.42
C HIS A 159 6.51 -9.44 -0.96
N LEU A 160 5.66 -9.92 -0.05
CA LEU A 160 5.90 -9.89 1.40
C LEU A 160 6.55 -11.19 1.82
N LEU A 161 7.64 -11.12 2.56
CA LEU A 161 8.39 -12.25 3.09
C LEU A 161 8.46 -12.15 4.61
N HIS A 162 8.15 -13.25 5.29
CA HIS A 162 8.31 -13.43 6.72
C HIS A 162 9.35 -14.53 6.94
N HIS A 163 10.47 -14.20 7.57
CA HIS A 163 11.58 -15.10 7.82
C HIS A 163 11.45 -15.70 9.22
N TYR A 164 11.32 -17.02 9.30
CA TYR A 164 11.19 -17.75 10.54
C TYR A 164 12.45 -18.57 10.84
N ALA A 165 12.68 -18.81 12.12
CA ALA A 165 13.74 -19.71 12.59
C ALA A 165 13.66 -21.08 11.90
N GLY A 166 14.82 -21.64 11.55
CA GLY A 166 14.91 -22.89 10.79
C GLY A 166 14.80 -22.71 9.26
N GLU A 167 15.19 -21.53 8.75
CA GLU A 167 15.27 -21.22 7.31
C GLU A 167 13.93 -21.32 6.55
N LEU A 168 12.82 -21.10 7.25
CA LEU A 168 11.49 -21.16 6.66
C LEU A 168 10.99 -19.75 6.32
N THR A 169 10.65 -19.49 5.07
CA THR A 169 10.12 -18.17 4.66
C THR A 169 8.67 -18.29 4.22
N LEU A 170 7.76 -17.59 4.90
CA LEU A 170 6.40 -17.40 4.40
C LEU A 170 6.42 -16.30 3.33
N HIS A 171 5.96 -16.64 2.13
CA HIS A 171 5.77 -15.70 1.03
C HIS A 171 4.28 -15.40 0.83
N VAL A 172 3.96 -14.12 0.82
CA VAL A 172 2.62 -13.62 0.52
C VAL A 172 2.66 -12.64 -0.65
N HIS A 173 1.82 -12.89 -1.65
CA HIS A 173 1.52 -11.92 -2.72
C HIS A 173 0.03 -11.61 -2.70
N LEU A 174 -0.33 -10.38 -2.32
CA LEU A 174 -1.73 -9.98 -2.13
C LEU A 174 -2.54 -9.99 -3.42
N GLY A 175 -1.93 -9.61 -4.54
CA GLY A 175 -2.67 -9.40 -5.79
C GLY A 175 -3.74 -8.32 -5.63
N LEU A 176 -4.83 -8.44 -6.37
CA LEU A 176 -5.85 -7.39 -6.44
C LEU A 176 -6.75 -7.32 -5.19
N TYR A 177 -7.03 -8.46 -4.56
CA TYR A 177 -8.04 -8.59 -3.51
C TYR A 177 -7.46 -8.93 -2.14
N GLY A 178 -6.17 -9.26 -2.09
CA GLY A 178 -5.49 -9.64 -0.86
C GLY A 178 -5.46 -8.49 0.13
N LYS A 179 -5.75 -8.80 1.39
CA LYS A 179 -5.68 -7.84 2.49
C LYS A 179 -5.34 -8.51 3.79
N PHE A 180 -4.74 -7.73 4.68
CA PHE A 180 -4.52 -8.08 6.07
C PHE A 180 -5.46 -7.29 6.97
N THR A 181 -5.83 -7.90 8.09
CA THR A 181 -6.45 -7.23 9.23
C THR A 181 -5.73 -7.70 10.49
N ASP A 182 -5.34 -6.78 11.35
CA ASP A 182 -4.67 -7.07 12.60
C ASP A 182 -5.37 -6.41 13.79
N GLY A 183 -5.08 -6.90 14.99
CA GLY A 183 -5.58 -6.32 16.23
C GLY A 183 -4.85 -6.89 17.45
N PRO A 184 -5.01 -6.23 18.61
CA PRO A 184 -4.43 -6.71 19.85
C PRO A 184 -5.28 -7.84 20.47
N ALA A 185 -4.68 -8.52 21.44
CA ALA A 185 -5.28 -9.54 22.30
C ALA A 185 -5.80 -10.77 21.54
N GLU A 186 -6.83 -11.42 22.09
CA GLU A 186 -7.36 -12.67 21.55
C GLU A 186 -8.02 -12.42 20.18
N PRO A 187 -7.68 -13.23 19.15
CA PRO A 187 -8.25 -13.04 17.83
C PRO A 187 -9.77 -13.31 17.85
N PRO A 188 -10.57 -12.48 17.16
CA PRO A 188 -12.01 -12.75 17.04
C PRO A 188 -12.23 -14.05 16.27
N GLU A 189 -13.41 -14.66 16.44
CA GLU A 189 -13.81 -15.82 15.65
C GLU A 189 -13.55 -15.58 14.15
N PRO A 190 -12.96 -16.53 13.41
CA PRO A 190 -12.65 -16.35 12.00
C PRO A 190 -13.93 -16.08 11.19
N VAL A 191 -14.13 -14.83 10.78
CA VAL A 191 -15.21 -14.46 9.86
C VAL A 191 -14.70 -14.48 8.42
N GLY A 192 -15.39 -15.23 7.57
CA GLY A 192 -15.15 -15.31 6.14
C GLY A 192 -13.96 -16.20 5.75
N GLN A 193 -13.36 -15.92 4.58
CA GLN A 193 -12.35 -16.78 3.95
C GLN A 193 -10.92 -16.44 4.43
N VAL A 194 -10.64 -16.69 5.72
CA VAL A 194 -9.31 -16.49 6.33
C VAL A 194 -8.33 -17.54 5.83
N ARG A 195 -7.37 -17.12 4.99
CA ARG A 195 -6.35 -18.01 4.42
C ARG A 195 -5.30 -18.40 5.44
N LEU A 196 -4.82 -17.43 6.21
CA LEU A 196 -3.81 -17.60 7.26
C LEU A 196 -4.17 -16.67 8.41
N ARG A 197 -4.11 -17.19 9.63
CA ARG A 197 -4.12 -16.45 10.88
C ARG A 197 -2.79 -16.64 11.58
N LEU A 198 -2.16 -15.55 11.98
CA LEU A 198 -1.01 -15.52 12.87
C LEU A 198 -1.45 -14.91 14.19
N ALA A 199 -0.97 -15.45 15.30
CA ALA A 199 -1.23 -14.92 16.63
C ALA A 199 0.00 -15.08 17.53
N SER A 200 0.30 -14.06 18.33
CA SER A 200 1.15 -14.13 19.51
C SER A 200 0.29 -13.97 20.76
N ASP A 201 0.91 -13.88 21.94
CA ASP A 201 0.18 -13.57 23.18
C ASP A 201 -0.39 -12.14 23.19
N ARG A 202 0.08 -11.26 22.29
CA ARG A 202 -0.23 -9.83 22.28
C ARG A 202 -1.10 -9.40 21.12
N ASP A 203 -0.89 -9.99 19.96
CA ASP A 203 -1.46 -9.49 18.71
C ASP A 203 -1.88 -10.65 17.80
N TRP A 204 -2.80 -10.37 16.89
CA TRP A 204 -3.22 -11.29 15.85
C TRP A 204 -3.28 -10.61 14.50
N LEU A 205 -3.20 -11.42 13.44
CA LEU A 205 -3.28 -10.99 12.07
C LEU A 205 -3.97 -12.06 11.20
N ASP A 206 -4.93 -11.62 10.40
CA ASP A 206 -5.61 -12.45 9.40
C ASP A 206 -5.29 -11.99 7.98
N LEU A 207 -4.91 -12.95 7.13
CA LEU A 207 -4.76 -12.81 5.69
C LEU A 207 -6.01 -13.32 4.97
N ARG A 208 -6.57 -12.50 4.07
CA ARG A 208 -7.70 -12.88 3.22
C ARG A 208 -7.40 -12.59 1.75
N GLY A 209 -7.84 -13.48 0.87
CA GLY A 209 -7.79 -13.31 -0.58
C GLY A 209 -6.42 -13.12 -1.25
N PRO A 210 -5.28 -13.63 -0.71
CA PRO A 210 -4.01 -13.48 -1.42
C PRO A 210 -3.99 -14.26 -2.73
N THR A 211 -3.21 -13.80 -3.70
CA THR A 211 -2.84 -14.59 -4.89
C THR A 211 -1.88 -15.72 -4.53
N ALA A 212 -0.92 -15.46 -3.65
CA ALA A 212 0.02 -16.47 -3.15
C ALA A 212 0.12 -16.40 -1.61
N CYS A 213 0.16 -17.56 -0.98
CA CYS A 213 0.42 -17.77 0.44
C CYS A 213 1.09 -19.15 0.54
N GLU A 214 2.41 -19.16 0.57
CA GLU A 214 3.23 -20.36 0.43
C GLU A 214 4.48 -20.30 1.30
N LEU A 215 5.07 -21.46 1.57
CA LEU A 215 6.36 -21.55 2.26
C LEU A 215 7.45 -21.78 1.24
N LEU A 216 8.47 -20.94 1.30
CA LEU A 216 9.65 -21.00 0.45
C LEU A 216 10.88 -21.38 1.28
N THR A 217 11.71 -22.21 0.67
CA THR A 217 13.08 -22.51 1.10
C THR A 217 14.04 -21.39 0.65
N PRO A 218 15.26 -21.31 1.20
CA PRO A 218 16.22 -20.30 0.78
C PRO A 218 16.51 -20.27 -0.74
N PRO A 219 16.67 -21.41 -1.44
CA PRO A 219 16.81 -21.42 -2.90
C PRO A 219 15.59 -20.87 -3.64
N GLU A 220 14.38 -21.12 -3.16
CA GLU A 220 13.15 -20.60 -3.77
C GLU A 220 12.98 -19.09 -3.55
N VAL A 221 13.40 -18.58 -2.38
CA VAL A 221 13.47 -17.14 -2.12
C VAL A 221 14.49 -16.47 -3.05
N ALA A 222 15.65 -17.09 -3.26
CA ALA A 222 16.64 -16.60 -4.22
C ALA A 222 16.07 -16.57 -5.64
N ALA A 223 15.44 -17.65 -6.10
CA ALA A 223 14.80 -17.72 -7.42
C ALA A 223 13.67 -16.68 -7.58
N LEU A 224 12.89 -16.43 -6.53
CA LEU A 224 11.90 -15.35 -6.49
C LEU A 224 12.55 -13.98 -6.68
N ARG A 225 13.67 -13.70 -6.00
CA ARG A 225 14.38 -12.42 -6.12
C ARG A 225 15.05 -12.25 -7.49
N ASP A 226 15.63 -13.31 -8.03
CA ASP A 226 16.37 -13.27 -9.30
C ASP A 226 15.47 -12.90 -10.50
N ARG A 227 14.19 -13.28 -10.46
CA ARG A 227 13.21 -12.92 -11.49
C ARG A 227 12.65 -11.49 -11.36
N LEU A 228 12.98 -10.77 -10.29
CA LEU A 228 12.49 -9.41 -10.05
C LEU A 228 13.51 -8.35 -10.50
N GLY A 229 12.97 -7.24 -11.00
CA GLY A 229 13.74 -6.01 -11.23
C GLY A 229 14.11 -5.34 -9.92
N PRO A 230 15.01 -4.35 -9.92
CA PRO A 230 15.27 -3.54 -8.73
C PRO A 230 13.98 -2.90 -8.19
N ASP A 231 13.84 -2.87 -6.86
CA ASP A 231 12.73 -2.23 -6.14
C ASP A 231 13.17 -0.83 -5.64
N PRO A 232 12.54 0.27 -6.07
CA PRO A 232 12.91 1.63 -5.67
C PRO A 232 12.94 1.89 -4.15
N LEU A 233 12.23 1.08 -3.35
CA LEU A 233 12.18 1.23 -1.90
C LEU A 233 13.34 0.56 -1.16
N ARG A 234 14.10 -0.31 -1.83
CA ARG A 234 15.19 -1.04 -1.19
C ARG A 234 16.51 -0.28 -1.26
N ALA A 235 17.29 -0.36 -0.19
CA ALA A 235 18.61 0.27 -0.12
C ALA A 235 19.67 -0.42 -1.00
N ASP A 236 19.49 -1.71 -1.30
CA ASP A 236 20.35 -2.52 -2.15
C ASP A 236 19.89 -2.54 -3.61
N ALA A 237 18.94 -1.68 -4.00
CA ALA A 237 18.44 -1.62 -5.35
C ALA A 237 19.52 -1.11 -6.32
N ASP A 238 19.76 -1.87 -7.39
CA ASP A 238 20.64 -1.47 -8.49
C ASP A 238 19.79 -0.98 -9.69
N PRO A 239 19.62 0.35 -9.86
CA PRO A 239 18.86 0.91 -10.98
C PRO A 239 19.47 0.60 -12.35
N GLU A 240 20.76 0.27 -12.44
CA GLU A 240 21.42 -0.03 -13.72
C GLU A 240 20.85 -1.30 -14.34
N ARG A 241 20.43 -2.28 -13.53
CA ARG A 241 19.76 -3.50 -14.01
C ARG A 241 18.44 -3.21 -14.72
N ALA A 242 17.71 -2.20 -14.29
CA ALA A 242 16.48 -1.77 -14.96
C ALA A 242 16.82 -0.99 -16.23
N TYR A 243 17.73 -0.01 -16.14
CA TYR A 243 18.12 0.81 -17.27
C TYR A 243 18.69 -0.01 -18.43
N ALA A 244 19.56 -0.99 -18.16
CA ALA A 244 20.14 -1.85 -19.19
C ALA A 244 19.09 -2.62 -20.00
N ARG A 245 17.96 -2.99 -19.37
CA ARG A 245 16.82 -3.62 -20.05
C ARG A 245 16.00 -2.59 -20.83
N ILE A 246 15.72 -1.44 -20.22
CA ILE A 246 14.91 -0.36 -20.82
C ILE A 246 15.59 0.19 -22.07
N ALA A 247 16.88 0.55 -21.98
CA ALA A 247 17.64 1.21 -23.04
C ALA A 247 17.80 0.37 -24.32
N ARG A 248 17.54 -0.94 -24.26
CA ARG A 248 17.63 -1.86 -25.41
C ARG A 248 16.26 -2.23 -25.97
N SER A 249 15.18 -1.83 -25.31
CA SER A 249 13.84 -2.33 -25.59
C SER A 249 13.04 -1.40 -26.51
N PRO A 250 12.43 -1.90 -27.59
CA PRO A 250 11.46 -1.13 -28.36
C PRO A 250 10.09 -1.04 -27.68
N THR A 251 9.87 -1.79 -26.59
CA THR A 251 8.61 -1.83 -25.85
C THR A 251 8.29 -0.45 -25.25
N PRO A 252 7.01 -0.03 -25.23
CA PRO A 252 6.56 1.17 -24.55
C PRO A 252 7.09 1.29 -23.11
N LEU A 253 7.58 2.47 -22.75
CA LEU A 253 8.21 2.74 -21.46
C LEU A 253 7.26 2.45 -20.29
N ALA A 254 5.98 2.81 -20.40
CA ALA A 254 5.00 2.49 -19.36
C ALA A 254 4.81 0.97 -19.18
N ALA A 255 4.88 0.17 -20.26
CA ALA A 255 4.79 -1.28 -20.16
C ALA A 255 6.04 -1.87 -19.48
N LEU A 256 7.23 -1.35 -19.78
CA LEU A 256 8.48 -1.75 -19.12
C LEU A 256 8.47 -1.42 -17.63
N LEU A 257 8.00 -0.24 -17.23
CA LEU A 257 7.93 0.15 -15.81
C LEU A 257 6.85 -0.63 -15.02
N LEU A 258 5.88 -1.23 -15.71
CA LEU A 258 4.87 -2.11 -15.10
C LEU A 258 5.35 -3.57 -14.99
N ASP A 259 6.35 -3.96 -15.77
CA ASP A 259 6.94 -5.28 -15.74
C ASP A 259 7.79 -5.44 -14.46
N GLN A 260 7.34 -6.33 -13.58
CA GLN A 260 7.99 -6.57 -12.29
C GLN A 260 9.39 -7.19 -12.41
N SER A 261 9.77 -7.72 -13.58
CA SER A 261 11.13 -8.18 -13.88
C SER A 261 12.08 -7.03 -14.29
N VAL A 262 11.52 -5.86 -14.62
CA VAL A 262 12.26 -4.65 -15.00
C VAL A 262 12.30 -3.67 -13.83
N VAL A 263 11.15 -3.34 -13.23
CA VAL A 263 11.07 -2.54 -11.99
C VAL A 263 10.05 -3.20 -11.06
N ALA A 264 10.53 -3.66 -9.91
CA ALA A 264 9.67 -4.33 -8.95
C ALA A 264 8.93 -3.31 -8.07
N GLY A 265 7.68 -3.61 -7.69
CA GLY A 265 6.92 -2.80 -6.74
C GLY A 265 6.08 -1.70 -7.37
N THR A 266 6.49 -1.13 -8.48
CA THR A 266 5.69 -0.15 -9.22
C THR A 266 4.37 -0.77 -9.70
N GLY A 267 3.27 -0.06 -9.52
CA GLY A 267 2.02 -0.36 -10.20
C GLY A 267 1.55 0.81 -11.04
N LEU A 268 0.30 0.72 -11.48
CA LEU A 268 -0.24 1.64 -12.47
C LEU A 268 -0.25 3.08 -11.97
N ILE A 269 -0.45 3.31 -10.67
CA ILE A 269 -0.48 4.67 -10.13
C ILE A 269 0.92 5.28 -10.22
N PHE A 270 1.95 4.64 -9.63
CA PHE A 270 3.31 5.18 -9.68
C PHE A 270 3.82 5.35 -11.11
N VAL A 271 3.59 4.38 -12.01
CA VAL A 271 4.06 4.47 -13.40
C VAL A 271 3.42 5.63 -14.13
N THR A 272 2.09 5.77 -14.04
CA THR A 272 1.35 6.82 -14.75
C THR A 272 1.78 8.20 -14.24
N GLU A 273 1.90 8.35 -12.93
CA GLU A 273 2.23 9.63 -12.30
C GLU A 273 3.71 10.02 -12.47
N ALA A 274 4.64 9.07 -12.35
CA ALA A 274 6.06 9.36 -12.55
C ALA A 274 6.37 9.74 -14.00
N LEU A 275 5.74 9.08 -14.98
CA LEU A 275 5.87 9.46 -16.39
C LEU A 275 5.30 10.84 -16.67
N PHE A 276 4.15 11.19 -16.07
CA PHE A 276 3.60 12.53 -16.17
C PHE A 276 4.56 13.57 -15.59
N ARG A 277 5.10 13.33 -14.39
CA ARG A 277 6.03 14.25 -13.71
C ARG A 277 7.35 14.42 -14.46
N ALA A 278 7.76 13.40 -15.22
CA ALA A 278 8.93 13.45 -16.09
C ALA A 278 8.62 14.04 -17.49
N GLY A 279 7.36 14.32 -17.81
CA GLY A 279 6.95 14.79 -19.15
C GLY A 279 7.14 13.74 -20.25
N LEU A 280 7.24 12.46 -19.88
CA LEU A 280 7.55 11.38 -20.82
C LEU A 280 6.27 10.75 -21.38
N PRO A 281 6.13 10.59 -22.71
CA PRO A 281 5.03 9.85 -23.30
C PRO A 281 5.06 8.39 -22.82
N PRO A 282 3.92 7.83 -22.37
CA PRO A 282 3.90 6.45 -21.88
C PRO A 282 4.15 5.41 -22.99
N THR A 283 3.88 5.78 -24.24
CA THR A 283 4.11 4.96 -25.44
C THR A 283 5.51 5.12 -26.03
N MET A 284 6.34 6.02 -25.49
CA MET A 284 7.74 6.18 -25.91
C MET A 284 8.47 4.83 -25.79
N PRO A 285 9.12 4.32 -26.85
CA PRO A 285 9.96 3.13 -26.75
C PRO A 285 11.04 3.28 -25.68
N GLY A 286 11.25 2.26 -24.84
CA GLY A 286 12.24 2.31 -23.75
C GLY A 286 13.65 2.71 -24.22
N ARG A 287 14.07 2.25 -25.40
CA ARG A 287 15.34 2.60 -26.04
C ARG A 287 15.53 4.09 -26.38
N GLN A 288 14.46 4.90 -26.32
CA GLN A 288 14.53 6.35 -26.48
C GLN A 288 14.76 7.08 -25.15
N LEU A 289 14.64 6.39 -24.00
CA LEU A 289 14.92 6.98 -22.70
C LEU A 289 16.41 7.23 -22.52
N THR A 290 16.78 8.51 -22.39
CA THR A 290 18.16 8.91 -22.13
C THR A 290 18.59 8.50 -20.72
N ARG A 291 19.90 8.39 -20.51
CA ARG A 291 20.46 8.08 -19.18
C ARG A 291 19.99 9.08 -18.13
N THR A 292 20.13 10.37 -18.42
CA THR A 292 19.68 11.46 -17.53
C THR A 292 18.17 11.40 -17.28
N GLY A 293 17.37 11.06 -18.30
CA GLY A 293 15.92 10.87 -18.14
C GLY A 293 15.59 9.70 -17.21
N TRP A 294 16.33 8.60 -17.31
CA TRP A 294 16.19 7.48 -16.39
C TRP A 294 16.63 7.84 -14.97
N ASP A 295 17.76 8.52 -14.78
CA ASP A 295 18.23 8.97 -13.46
C ASP A 295 17.16 9.82 -12.75
N ALA A 296 16.60 10.79 -13.48
CA ALA A 296 15.54 11.64 -12.97
C ALA A 296 14.27 10.86 -12.64
N LEU A 297 13.83 9.96 -13.53
CA LEU A 297 12.64 9.14 -13.34
C LEU A 297 12.80 8.18 -12.15
N TRP A 298 13.94 7.51 -12.03
CA TRP A 298 14.25 6.62 -10.92
C TRP A 298 14.28 7.38 -9.59
N GLY A 299 14.98 8.52 -9.54
CA GLY A 299 15.03 9.36 -8.34
C GLY A 299 13.63 9.83 -7.90
N ASP A 300 12.78 10.22 -8.86
CA ASP A 300 11.40 10.62 -8.57
C ASP A 300 10.56 9.44 -8.07
N LEU A 301 10.68 8.26 -8.69
CA LEU A 301 10.01 7.03 -8.23
C LEU A 301 10.41 6.66 -6.80
N VAL A 302 11.72 6.68 -6.49
CA VAL A 302 12.23 6.43 -5.14
C VAL A 302 11.60 7.42 -4.14
N GLY A 303 11.59 8.71 -4.47
CA GLY A 303 11.00 9.75 -3.62
C GLY A 303 9.50 9.55 -3.39
N LEU A 304 8.73 9.36 -4.47
CA LEU A 304 7.28 9.16 -4.40
C LEU A 304 6.90 7.90 -3.63
N MET A 305 7.59 6.79 -3.86
CA MET A 305 7.28 5.54 -3.18
C MET A 305 7.62 5.63 -1.69
N ARG A 306 8.72 6.29 -1.31
CA ARG A 306 9.07 6.52 0.11
C ARG A 306 8.04 7.38 0.81
N LEU A 307 7.62 8.48 0.17
CA LEU A 307 6.55 9.33 0.69
C LEU A 307 5.25 8.55 0.87
N ALA A 308 4.91 7.68 -0.08
CA ALA A 308 3.73 6.83 0.02
C ALA A 308 3.81 5.78 1.14
N VAL A 309 5.02 5.26 1.42
CA VAL A 309 5.27 4.40 2.60
C VAL A 309 5.03 5.18 3.88
N GLU A 310 5.53 6.41 3.99
CA GLU A 310 5.37 7.25 5.17
C GLU A 310 3.89 7.62 5.41
N GLN A 311 3.23 8.15 4.38
CA GLN A 311 1.88 8.69 4.47
C GLN A 311 0.78 7.62 4.43
N GLY A 312 1.06 6.43 3.90
CA GLY A 312 0.09 5.35 3.76
C GLY A 312 -0.93 5.56 2.65
N ARG A 313 -0.63 6.47 1.74
CA ARG A 313 -1.40 6.78 0.53
C ARG A 313 -0.47 7.33 -0.53
N ILE A 314 -0.92 7.33 -1.78
CA ILE A 314 -0.10 7.83 -2.90
C ILE A 314 -0.48 9.29 -3.18
N ASP A 315 0.37 10.22 -2.75
CA ASP A 315 0.31 11.63 -3.11
C ASP A 315 1.47 11.94 -4.07
N THR A 316 1.15 12.37 -5.29
CA THR A 316 2.14 12.60 -6.36
C THR A 316 2.13 14.02 -6.91
N VAL A 317 1.16 14.84 -6.50
CA VAL A 317 1.06 16.23 -6.92
C VAL A 317 2.09 17.07 -6.19
N ARG A 318 2.89 17.84 -6.93
CA ARG A 318 3.85 18.82 -6.38
C ARG A 318 3.12 19.94 -5.67
N ASP A 319 3.76 20.53 -4.66
CA ASP A 319 3.20 21.58 -3.80
C ASP A 319 2.53 22.74 -4.56
N THR A 320 3.14 23.19 -5.65
CA THR A 320 2.61 24.27 -6.51
C THR A 320 1.29 23.93 -7.21
N HIS A 321 0.93 22.64 -7.26
CA HIS A 321 -0.27 22.13 -7.92
C HIS A 321 -1.27 21.49 -6.93
N LEU A 322 -1.01 21.59 -5.63
CA LEU A 322 -1.91 21.11 -4.59
C LEU A 322 -3.26 21.86 -4.61
N PRO A 323 -4.34 21.25 -4.07
CA PRO A 323 -5.66 21.87 -4.01
C PRO A 323 -5.65 23.31 -3.49
N GLU A 324 -4.95 23.53 -2.38
CA GLU A 324 -4.86 24.81 -1.68
C GLU A 324 -4.11 25.85 -2.51
N ALA A 325 -3.00 25.46 -3.14
CA ALA A 325 -2.18 26.33 -3.98
C ALA A 325 -2.90 26.78 -5.27
N MET A 326 -3.78 25.93 -5.80
CA MET A 326 -4.55 26.22 -7.03
C MET A 326 -5.97 26.72 -6.78
N GLY A 327 -6.43 26.80 -5.53
CA GLY A 327 -7.81 27.15 -5.20
C GLY A 327 -8.84 26.16 -5.77
N ARG A 328 -8.51 24.87 -5.83
CA ARG A 328 -9.38 23.79 -6.34
C ARG A 328 -9.79 22.84 -5.21
N PRO A 329 -10.92 22.12 -5.32
CA PRO A 329 -11.25 21.08 -4.35
C PRO A 329 -10.22 19.94 -4.36
N ALA A 330 -10.05 19.32 -3.20
CA ALA A 330 -9.29 18.07 -3.06
C ALA A 330 -9.97 16.93 -3.84
N ARG A 331 -9.16 15.97 -4.28
CA ARG A 331 -9.62 14.80 -5.02
C ARG A 331 -10.40 13.86 -4.09
N VAL A 332 -11.59 13.49 -4.53
CA VAL A 332 -12.43 12.49 -3.85
C VAL A 332 -12.42 11.20 -4.68
N ASP A 333 -11.66 10.21 -4.24
CA ASP A 333 -11.61 8.88 -4.85
C ASP A 333 -11.32 7.83 -3.79
N ARG A 334 -11.85 6.62 -3.97
CA ARG A 334 -11.69 5.51 -3.02
C ARG A 334 -10.23 5.08 -2.78
N HIS A 335 -9.32 5.36 -3.72
CA HIS A 335 -7.90 5.05 -3.58
C HIS A 335 -7.16 6.14 -2.78
N GLY A 336 -7.85 7.24 -2.44
CA GLY A 336 -7.29 8.41 -1.78
C GLY A 336 -6.25 9.12 -2.63
N GLY A 337 -5.62 10.12 -2.02
CA GLY A 337 -4.43 10.82 -2.53
C GLY A 337 -4.65 11.74 -3.73
N GLU A 338 -3.73 12.68 -3.88
CA GLU A 338 -3.63 13.64 -4.97
C GLU A 338 -2.77 13.09 -6.11
N VAL A 339 -3.34 13.09 -7.33
CA VAL A 339 -2.70 12.58 -8.56
C VAL A 339 -2.92 13.54 -9.72
N TYR A 340 -1.98 13.57 -10.66
CA TYR A 340 -2.06 14.38 -11.86
C TYR A 340 -2.94 13.78 -12.95
N VAL A 341 -2.89 12.47 -13.20
CA VAL A 341 -3.56 11.87 -14.38
C VAL A 341 -4.32 10.58 -14.06
N TYR A 342 -3.88 9.80 -13.08
CA TYR A 342 -4.48 8.51 -12.75
C TYR A 342 -5.97 8.63 -12.40
N ARG A 343 -6.82 7.92 -13.15
CA ARG A 343 -8.29 7.96 -13.00
C ARG A 343 -8.88 9.38 -13.08
N ARG A 344 -8.25 10.28 -13.83
CA ARG A 344 -8.77 11.63 -14.11
C ARG A 344 -9.21 11.87 -15.56
N PRO A 345 -9.62 10.87 -16.38
CA PRO A 345 -9.91 11.13 -17.79
C PRO A 345 -11.03 12.15 -17.97
N GLY A 346 -10.85 13.08 -18.93
CA GLY A 346 -11.77 14.20 -19.17
C GLY A 346 -11.63 15.37 -18.18
N ALA A 347 -10.94 15.20 -17.05
CA ALA A 347 -10.64 16.31 -16.14
C ALA A 347 -9.48 17.17 -16.69
N PRO A 348 -9.43 18.47 -16.38
CA PRO A 348 -8.33 19.33 -16.80
C PRO A 348 -7.02 18.91 -16.13
N CYS A 349 -5.94 18.87 -16.91
CA CYS A 349 -4.58 18.72 -16.38
C CYS A 349 -4.26 19.86 -15.42
N HIS A 350 -3.71 19.55 -14.25
CA HIS A 350 -3.35 20.56 -13.24
C HIS A 350 -2.19 21.47 -13.68
N VAL A 351 -1.49 21.13 -14.77
CA VAL A 351 -0.37 21.91 -15.29
C VAL A 351 -0.77 22.78 -16.48
N CYS A 352 -1.43 22.19 -17.49
CA CYS A 352 -1.70 22.88 -18.77
C CYS A 352 -3.18 23.03 -19.11
N GLY A 353 -4.10 22.52 -18.28
CA GLY A 353 -5.54 22.58 -18.51
C GLY A 353 -6.08 21.61 -19.58
N THR A 354 -5.22 21.03 -20.43
CA THR A 354 -5.65 20.02 -21.42
C THR A 354 -6.28 18.81 -20.73
N GLU A 355 -7.40 18.31 -21.26
CA GLU A 355 -8.07 17.13 -20.72
C GLU A 355 -7.14 15.92 -20.64
N VAL A 356 -7.16 15.26 -19.48
CA VAL A 356 -6.45 14.00 -19.28
C VAL A 356 -7.07 12.94 -20.19
N SER A 357 -6.20 12.28 -20.95
CA SER A 357 -6.55 11.23 -21.89
C SER A 357 -6.55 9.86 -21.22
N ARG A 358 -7.28 8.92 -21.81
CA ARG A 358 -7.31 7.51 -21.42
C ARG A 358 -7.12 6.63 -22.65
N GLY A 359 -6.45 5.51 -22.45
CA GLY A 359 -6.24 4.48 -23.46
C GLY A 359 -5.90 3.15 -22.78
N GLU A 360 -5.51 2.17 -23.58
CA GLU A 360 -5.09 0.87 -23.08
C GLU A 360 -3.63 0.60 -23.45
N LEU A 361 -2.87 0.08 -22.48
CA LEU A 361 -1.51 -0.41 -22.70
C LEU A 361 -1.31 -1.69 -21.90
N ALA A 362 -0.86 -2.76 -22.57
CA ALA A 362 -0.60 -4.07 -21.96
C ALA A 362 -1.78 -4.60 -21.11
N GLY A 363 -3.01 -4.50 -21.64
CA GLY A 363 -4.23 -4.98 -20.98
C GLY A 363 -4.69 -4.12 -19.79
N ARG A 364 -4.18 -2.89 -19.66
CA ARG A 364 -4.48 -1.99 -18.54
C ARG A 364 -4.90 -0.62 -19.04
N ASN A 365 -5.86 0.01 -18.36
CA ASN A 365 -6.16 1.42 -18.59
C ASN A 365 -4.95 2.26 -18.23
N LEU A 366 -4.56 3.16 -19.12
CA LEU A 366 -3.48 4.12 -18.94
C LEU A 366 -4.06 5.54 -19.04
N TYR A 367 -3.47 6.47 -18.31
CA TYR A 367 -3.90 7.86 -18.26
C TYR A 367 -2.70 8.77 -18.55
N TRP A 368 -2.88 9.85 -19.31
CA TRP A 368 -1.79 10.78 -19.62
C TRP A 368 -2.32 12.14 -20.05
N CYS A 369 -1.49 13.17 -20.01
CA CYS A 369 -1.79 14.46 -20.62
C CYS A 369 -1.06 14.59 -21.95
N ARG A 370 -1.80 14.72 -23.06
CA ARG A 370 -1.23 14.82 -24.42
C ARG A 370 -0.29 16.03 -24.60
N THR A 371 -0.53 17.11 -23.87
CA THR A 371 0.27 18.34 -23.96
C THR A 371 1.52 18.27 -23.09
N CYS A 372 1.42 17.80 -21.84
CA CYS A 372 2.56 17.68 -20.95
C CYS A 372 3.48 16.50 -21.28
N GLN A 373 3.01 15.53 -22.08
CA GLN A 373 3.73 14.30 -22.44
C GLN A 373 3.73 14.12 -23.96
N ALA A 374 4.02 15.19 -24.72
CA ALA A 374 3.97 15.20 -26.17
C ALA A 374 5.17 14.51 -26.86
N GLY A 375 6.28 14.33 -26.13
CA GLY A 375 7.51 13.70 -26.65
C GLY A 375 8.57 14.71 -27.03
#